data_AF-A0A6N8HIZ4-F1
#
_entry.id   AF-A0A6N8HIZ4-F1
#
_cell.length_a   1.000
_cell.length_b   1.000
_cell.length_c   1.000
_cell.angle_alpha   90.00
_cell.angle_beta   90.00
_cell.angle_gamma   90.00
#
_symmetry.space_group_name_H-M   'P 1'
#
loop_
_entity.id
_entity.type
_entity.pdbx_description
1 polymer ?
#
loop_
_entity_poly.entity_id
_entity_poly.type
_entity_poly.pdbx_seq_one_letter_code
_entity_poly.pdbx_strand_id
1 'polypeptide(L)'
;MSNSRQDAWSRDEDIILAETVLRYIREGKTQLEAFKDVANQLSRTSAACGFRWNATIRRHYEEAIQQAKQDRKTGITDQIHNPNLQSHASSQHDPIDSAIRLLENMKKQQPAEFDGLMDEKYDVVMTLKEENETLKRRLKRYEAAWTEMGKLWEWVTEKRVR
;
A
#
# COMPACT_ATOMS: atom_id res chain seq x y z
N MET A 1 -14.26 -21.72 -16.54
CA MET A 1 -13.07 -22.12 -15.77
C MET A 1 -13.40 -21.96 -14.29
N SER A 2 -13.44 -23.06 -13.54
CA SER A 2 -13.77 -23.04 -12.11
C SER A 2 -12.65 -22.34 -11.35
N ASN A 3 -12.93 -21.16 -10.81
CA ASN A 3 -12.02 -20.41 -9.96
C ASN A 3 -11.96 -21.10 -8.58
N SER A 4 -11.25 -22.22 -8.52
CA SER A 4 -11.09 -23.01 -7.30
C SER A 4 -10.28 -22.18 -6.32
N ARG A 5 -10.89 -21.81 -5.19
CA ARG A 5 -10.18 -21.12 -4.11
C ARG A 5 -9.02 -21.99 -3.65
N GLN A 6 -7.83 -21.43 -3.73
CA GLN A 6 -6.62 -22.05 -3.21
C GLN A 6 -6.40 -21.47 -1.81
N ASP A 7 -7.15 -21.98 -0.85
CA ASP A 7 -7.18 -21.45 0.52
C ASP A 7 -5.99 -21.93 1.36
N ALA A 8 -5.23 -22.91 0.88
CA ALA A 8 -4.07 -23.44 1.59
C ALA A 8 -2.75 -22.86 1.05
N TRP A 9 -1.93 -22.36 1.98
CA TRP A 9 -0.52 -22.04 1.76
C TRP A 9 0.36 -23.19 2.22
N SER A 10 1.25 -23.63 1.36
CA SER A 10 2.28 -24.62 1.68
C SER A 10 3.47 -23.97 2.37
N ARG A 11 4.27 -24.80 3.05
CA ARG A 11 5.51 -24.36 3.68
C ARG A 11 6.53 -23.82 2.66
N ASP A 12 6.57 -24.41 1.48
CA ASP A 12 7.49 -23.98 0.42
C ASP A 12 7.09 -22.61 -0.14
N GLU A 13 5.79 -22.35 -0.31
CA GLU A 13 5.29 -21.00 -0.68
C GLU A 13 5.63 -19.96 0.40
N ASP A 14 5.55 -20.31 1.68
CA ASP A 14 5.94 -19.42 2.78
C ASP A 14 7.45 -19.13 2.78
N ILE A 15 8.29 -20.13 2.49
CA ILE A 15 9.74 -19.97 2.37
C ILE A 15 10.08 -19.02 1.22
N ILE A 16 9.50 -19.25 0.03
CA ILE A 16 9.70 -18.40 -1.15
C ILE A 16 9.32 -16.95 -0.87
N LEU A 17 8.17 -16.74 -0.20
CA LEU A 17 7.71 -15.42 0.20
C LEU A 17 8.68 -14.78 1.20
N ALA A 18 9.15 -15.52 2.20
CA ALA A 18 10.06 -15.00 3.20
C ALA A 18 11.43 -14.61 2.63
N GLU A 19 12.05 -15.50 1.85
CA GLU A 19 13.35 -15.26 1.24
C GLU A 19 13.33 -14.06 0.30
N THR A 20 12.29 -13.96 -0.53
CA THR A 20 12.14 -12.85 -1.47
C THR A 20 11.96 -11.53 -0.74
N VAL A 21 11.11 -11.48 0.29
CA VAL A 21 10.91 -10.25 1.08
C VAL A 21 12.18 -9.85 1.83
N LEU A 22 12.89 -10.80 2.45
CA LEU A 22 14.14 -10.51 3.15
C LEU A 22 15.23 -10.00 2.19
N ARG A 23 15.34 -10.61 0.99
CA ARG A 23 16.23 -10.12 -0.06
C ARG A 23 15.90 -8.68 -0.46
N TYR A 24 14.63 -8.38 -0.71
CA TYR A 24 14.19 -7.03 -1.08
C TYR A 24 14.50 -6.01 0.01
N ILE A 25 14.37 -6.38 1.29
CA ILE A 25 14.76 -5.53 2.41
C ILE A 25 16.26 -5.24 2.40
N ARG A 26 17.12 -6.25 2.17
CA ARG A 26 18.58 -6.06 2.07
C ARG A 26 18.96 -5.15 0.91
N GLU A 27 18.30 -5.32 -0.23
CA GLU A 27 18.48 -4.52 -1.45
C GLU A 27 17.87 -3.10 -1.35
N GLY A 28 17.13 -2.80 -0.28
CA GLY A 28 16.46 -1.50 -0.12
C GLY A 28 15.19 -1.32 -0.96
N LYS A 29 14.71 -2.37 -1.61
CA LYS A 29 13.45 -2.40 -2.36
C LYS A 29 12.24 -2.50 -1.43
N THR A 30 11.05 -2.23 -1.97
CA THR A 30 9.82 -2.23 -1.16
C THR A 30 9.25 -3.64 -0.99
N GLN A 31 8.57 -3.88 0.13
CA GLN A 31 7.84 -5.14 0.33
C GLN A 31 6.71 -5.34 -0.69
N LEU A 32 6.13 -4.25 -1.19
CA LEU A 32 5.09 -4.32 -2.22
C LEU A 32 5.62 -4.87 -3.54
N GLU A 33 6.84 -4.50 -3.92
CA GLU A 33 7.52 -5.09 -5.09
C GLU A 33 7.82 -6.56 -4.84
N ALA A 34 8.32 -6.93 -3.66
CA ALA A 34 8.51 -8.34 -3.30
C ALA A 34 7.21 -9.15 -3.39
N PHE A 35 6.09 -8.60 -2.92
CA PHE A 35 4.78 -9.27 -3.02
C PHE A 35 4.28 -9.40 -4.45
N LYS A 36 4.58 -8.44 -5.34
CA LYS A 36 4.26 -8.55 -6.77
C LYS A 36 5.05 -9.67 -7.43
N ASP A 37 6.34 -9.76 -7.12
CA ASP A 37 7.20 -10.78 -7.71
C ASP A 37 6.81 -12.19 -7.27
N VAL A 38 6.57 -12.39 -5.96
CA VAL A 38 6.13 -13.67 -5.42
C VAL A 38 4.72 -14.03 -5.92
N ALA A 39 3.83 -13.03 -6.06
CA ALA A 39 2.50 -13.25 -6.60
C ALA A 39 2.55 -13.79 -8.03
N ASN A 40 3.40 -13.21 -8.88
CA ASN A 40 3.61 -13.70 -10.25
C ASN A 40 4.19 -15.11 -10.25
N GLN A 41 5.16 -15.38 -9.38
CA GLN A 41 5.82 -16.69 -9.30
C GLN A 41 4.88 -17.81 -8.81
N LEU A 42 4.05 -17.54 -7.81
CA LEU A 42 3.15 -18.53 -7.19
C LEU A 42 1.75 -18.53 -7.81
N SER A 43 1.51 -17.74 -8.86
CA SER A 43 0.17 -17.53 -9.44
C SER A 43 -0.87 -17.12 -8.38
N ARG A 44 -0.46 -16.21 -7.48
CA ARG A 44 -1.26 -15.62 -6.39
C ARG A 44 -1.52 -14.15 -6.67
N THR A 45 -2.30 -13.48 -5.81
CA THR A 45 -2.42 -12.02 -5.84
C THR A 45 -1.45 -11.38 -4.85
N SER A 46 -0.91 -10.21 -5.16
CA SER A 46 0.00 -9.49 -4.25
C SER A 46 -0.63 -9.17 -2.90
N ALA A 47 -1.95 -8.93 -2.89
CA ALA A 47 -2.71 -8.77 -1.66
C ALA A 47 -2.69 -10.05 -0.80
N ALA A 48 -2.88 -11.23 -1.40
CA ALA A 48 -2.83 -12.51 -0.69
C ALA A 48 -1.43 -12.77 -0.10
N CYS A 49 -0.36 -12.50 -0.86
CA CYS A 49 1.02 -12.57 -0.35
C CYS A 49 1.22 -11.63 0.85
N GLY A 50 0.72 -10.39 0.77
CA GLY A 50 0.78 -9.43 1.86
C GLY A 50 0.01 -9.87 3.11
N PHE A 51 -1.19 -10.44 2.95
CA PHE A 51 -1.95 -10.99 4.07
C PHE A 51 -1.22 -12.17 4.72
N ARG A 52 -0.72 -13.13 3.94
CA ARG A 52 0.04 -14.27 4.46
C ARG A 52 1.29 -13.84 5.21
N TRP A 53 2.03 -12.89 4.64
CA TRP A 53 3.21 -12.31 5.26
C TRP A 53 2.89 -11.69 6.62
N ASN A 54 1.90 -10.81 6.69
CA ASN A 54 1.58 -10.10 7.91
C ASN A 54 0.92 -10.97 8.99
N ALA A 55 0.10 -11.95 8.59
CA ALA A 55 -0.64 -12.79 9.53
C ALA A 55 0.21 -13.90 10.16
N THR A 56 1.19 -14.44 9.42
CA THR A 56 1.90 -15.65 9.86
C THR A 56 3.42 -15.47 9.77
N ILE A 57 3.95 -15.18 8.60
CA ILE A 57 5.39 -15.28 8.33
C ILE A 57 6.20 -14.21 9.07
N ARG A 58 5.74 -12.95 9.07
CA ARG A 58 6.50 -11.81 9.61
C ARG A 58 6.97 -12.00 11.05
N ARG A 59 6.11 -12.58 11.90
CA ARG A 59 6.43 -12.86 13.30
C ARG A 59 7.50 -13.93 13.46
N HIS A 60 7.54 -14.92 12.55
CA HIS A 60 8.53 -15.99 12.57
C HIS A 60 9.91 -15.53 12.09
N TYR A 61 9.98 -14.47 11.28
CA TYR A 61 11.22 -13.98 10.67
C TYR A 61 11.65 -12.61 11.23
N GLU A 62 11.21 -12.24 12.44
CA GLU A 62 11.47 -10.91 13.00
C GLU A 62 12.97 -10.60 13.14
N GLU A 63 13.76 -11.55 13.67
CA GLU A 63 15.21 -11.42 13.77
C GLU A 63 15.88 -11.29 12.39
N ALA A 64 15.46 -12.10 11.42
CA ALA A 64 15.97 -12.04 10.05
C ALA A 64 15.63 -10.72 9.36
N ILE A 65 14.47 -10.13 9.64
CA ILE A 65 14.08 -8.80 9.15
C ILE A 65 14.97 -7.72 9.76
N GLN A 66 15.28 -7.81 11.07
CA GLN A 66 16.19 -6.87 11.72
C GLN A 66 17.58 -6.95 11.12
N GLN A 67 18.12 -8.16 10.94
CA GLN A 67 19.41 -8.37 10.29
C GLN A 67 19.41 -7.81 8.86
N ALA A 68 18.40 -8.11 8.05
CA ALA A 68 18.30 -7.60 6.68
C ALA A 68 18.29 -6.06 6.61
N LYS A 69 17.66 -5.39 7.59
CA LYS A 69 17.68 -3.92 7.69
C LYS A 69 19.04 -3.39 8.10
N GLN A 70 19.74 -4.10 9.00
CA GLN A 70 21.09 -3.75 9.41
C GLN A 70 22.07 -3.90 8.26
N ASP A 71 21.99 -5.02 7.51
CA ASP A 71 22.82 -5.27 6.31
C ASP A 71 22.64 -4.18 5.25
N ARG A 72 21.40 -3.73 5.04
CA ARG A 72 21.13 -2.58 4.15
C ARG A 72 21.84 -1.32 4.63
N LYS A 73 21.84 -1.05 5.95
CA LYS A 73 22.49 0.13 6.52
C LYS A 73 24.02 0.04 6.40
N THR A 74 24.61 -1.13 6.63
CA THR A 74 26.05 -1.35 6.50
C THR A 74 26.51 -1.29 5.04
N GLY A 75 25.75 -1.86 4.11
CA GLY A 75 26.05 -1.76 2.67
C GLY A 75 26.06 -0.32 2.15
N ILE A 76 25.19 0.55 2.69
CA ILE A 76 25.22 1.99 2.39
C ILE A 76 26.47 2.66 2.99
N THR A 77 26.86 2.32 4.23
CA THR A 77 28.06 2.91 4.84
C THR A 77 29.36 2.44 4.18
N ASP A 78 29.45 1.17 3.76
CA ASP A 78 30.64 0.65 3.08
C ASP A 78 30.82 1.25 1.68
N GLN A 79 29.72 1.55 0.97
CA GLN A 79 29.76 2.31 -0.29
C GLN A 79 30.21 3.77 -0.09
N ILE A 80 29.99 4.36 1.09
CA ILE A 80 30.42 5.72 1.41
C ILE A 80 31.88 5.74 1.93
N HIS A 81 32.38 4.65 2.51
CA HIS A 81 33.68 4.63 3.20
C HIS A 81 34.85 4.00 2.43
N ASN A 82 34.66 3.53 1.19
CA ASN A 82 35.75 2.96 0.39
C ASN A 82 36.07 3.79 -0.88
N PRO A 83 36.88 4.86 -0.79
CA PRO A 83 37.23 5.73 -1.92
C PRO A 83 38.48 5.24 -2.66
N ASN A 84 38.66 3.94 -2.87
CA ASN A 84 39.88 3.45 -3.53
C ASN A 84 39.60 2.61 -4.78
N LEU A 85 39.19 3.29 -5.86
CA LEU A 85 39.70 3.04 -7.21
C LEU A 85 39.81 4.37 -7.95
N GLN A 86 40.99 4.59 -8.54
CA GLN A 86 41.53 5.87 -8.96
C GLN A 86 40.78 6.52 -10.14
N SER A 87 40.62 7.85 -10.07
CA SER A 87 41.22 8.84 -10.98
C SER A 87 40.28 9.96 -11.48
N HIS A 88 40.84 11.16 -11.41
CA HIS A 88 40.51 12.39 -12.12
C HIS A 88 39.51 13.39 -11.52
N ALA A 89 40.12 14.35 -10.81
CA ALA A 89 39.97 15.80 -10.95
C ALA A 89 38.54 16.40 -10.98
N SER A 90 38.31 17.25 -9.96
CA SER A 90 37.44 18.44 -10.04
C SER A 90 35.93 18.19 -9.99
N SER A 91 35.36 18.19 -8.79
CA SER A 91 34.35 19.21 -8.38
C SER A 91 33.77 18.89 -7.00
N GLN A 92 33.95 19.86 -6.11
CA GLN A 92 33.38 19.98 -4.78
C GLN A 92 31.85 20.16 -4.88
N HIS A 93 31.08 19.10 -5.03
CA HIS A 93 29.65 19.19 -4.75
C HIS A 93 29.33 18.37 -3.53
N ASP A 94 28.83 19.07 -2.50
CA ASP A 94 28.33 18.45 -1.28
C ASP A 94 27.29 17.38 -1.69
N PRO A 95 27.21 16.22 -1.01
CA PRO A 95 26.22 15.19 -1.32
C PRO A 95 24.79 15.75 -1.30
N ILE A 96 24.56 16.77 -0.47
CA ILE A 96 23.32 17.54 -0.40
C ILE A 96 23.06 18.29 -1.70
N ASP A 97 24.05 18.98 -2.25
CA ASP A 97 23.84 19.72 -3.49
C ASP A 97 23.68 18.79 -4.72
N SER A 98 24.30 17.61 -4.68
CA SER A 98 24.07 16.57 -5.68
C SER A 98 22.64 16.02 -5.60
N ALA A 99 22.11 15.85 -4.38
CA ALA A 99 20.72 15.49 -4.15
C ALA A 99 19.76 16.60 -4.60
N ILE A 100 20.09 17.88 -4.35
CA ILE A 100 19.30 19.03 -4.82
C ILE A 100 19.24 19.06 -6.35
N ARG A 101 20.38 18.90 -7.04
CA ARG A 101 20.42 18.86 -8.52
C ARG A 101 19.62 17.68 -9.10
N LEU A 102 19.68 16.52 -8.46
CA LEU A 102 18.89 15.35 -8.86
C LEU A 102 17.38 15.64 -8.71
N LEU A 103 16.96 16.20 -7.57
CA LEU A 103 15.57 16.57 -7.31
C LEU A 103 15.07 17.65 -8.27
N GLU A 104 15.91 18.65 -8.58
CA GLU A 104 15.59 19.67 -9.58
C GLU A 104 15.45 19.09 -10.99
N ASN A 105 16.29 18.13 -11.36
CA ASN A 105 16.16 17.42 -12.63
C ASN A 105 14.91 16.55 -12.66
N MET A 106 14.57 15.86 -11.57
CA MET A 106 13.34 15.09 -11.46
C MET A 106 12.10 15.99 -11.54
N LYS A 107 12.12 17.17 -10.93
CA LYS A 107 11.06 18.18 -11.04
C LYS A 107 10.88 18.70 -12.47
N LYS A 108 11.98 18.87 -13.21
CA LYS A 108 11.95 19.29 -14.63
C LYS A 108 11.47 18.19 -15.57
N GLN A 109 11.73 16.93 -15.22
CA GLN A 109 11.28 15.75 -15.98
C GLN A 109 9.89 15.27 -15.57
N GLN A 110 9.28 15.88 -14.54
CA GLN A 110 7.91 15.57 -14.14
C GLN A 110 6.98 16.08 -15.25
N PRO A 111 6.26 15.19 -15.96
CA PRO A 111 5.37 15.62 -17.02
C PRO A 111 4.21 16.41 -16.39
N ALA A 112 3.80 17.51 -17.04
CA ALA A 112 2.61 18.28 -16.66
C ALA A 112 1.33 17.42 -16.55
N GLU A 113 1.32 16.24 -17.18
CA GLU A 113 0.28 15.22 -17.04
C GLU A 113 0.11 14.70 -15.61
N PHE A 114 1.18 14.64 -14.81
CA PHE A 114 1.11 14.19 -13.41
C PHE A 114 0.40 15.20 -12.51
N ASP A 115 0.56 16.50 -12.79
CA ASP A 115 -0.13 17.59 -12.09
C ASP A 115 -1.63 17.59 -12.45
N GLY A 116 -1.95 17.46 -13.74
CA GLY A 116 -3.32 17.36 -14.23
C GLY A 116 -4.08 16.13 -13.70
N LEU A 117 -3.42 14.97 -13.57
CA LEU A 117 -4.02 13.77 -12.98
C LEU A 117 -4.33 13.95 -11.48
N MET A 118 -3.51 14.74 -10.78
CA MET A 118 -3.74 15.00 -9.37
C MET A 118 -4.93 15.96 -9.19
N ASP A 119 -5.04 16.98 -10.02
CA ASP A 119 -6.19 17.89 -10.06
C ASP A 119 -7.50 17.16 -10.40
N GLU A 120 -7.50 16.33 -11.45
CA GLU A 120 -8.67 15.50 -11.81
C GLU A 120 -9.09 14.58 -10.65
N LYS A 121 -8.11 13.99 -9.97
CA LYS A 121 -8.37 13.15 -8.79
C LYS A 121 -8.92 13.96 -7.62
N TYR A 122 -8.48 15.20 -7.42
CA TYR A 122 -9.03 16.09 -6.40
C TYR A 122 -10.50 16.41 -6.68
N ASP A 123 -10.85 16.71 -7.93
CA ASP A 123 -12.23 16.99 -8.36
C ASP A 123 -13.16 15.79 -8.18
N VAL A 124 -12.71 14.60 -8.57
CA VAL A 124 -13.46 13.35 -8.36
C VAL A 124 -13.68 13.09 -6.86
N VAL A 125 -12.68 13.34 -6.02
CA VAL A 125 -12.83 13.18 -4.56
C VAL A 125 -13.83 14.18 -3.99
N MET A 126 -13.89 15.41 -4.49
CA MET A 126 -14.86 16.41 -4.03
C MET A 126 -16.29 16.04 -4.44
N THR A 127 -16.52 15.67 -5.69
CA THR A 127 -17.86 15.25 -6.17
C THR A 127 -18.38 14.04 -5.40
N LEU A 128 -17.53 13.01 -5.20
CA LEU A 128 -17.90 11.83 -4.42
C LEU A 128 -18.25 12.17 -2.97
N LYS A 129 -17.58 13.14 -2.35
CA LYS A 129 -17.91 13.59 -0.99
C LYS A 129 -19.29 14.25 -0.94
N GLU A 130 -19.61 15.12 -1.89
CA GLU A 130 -20.92 15.78 -1.96
C GLU A 130 -22.06 14.79 -2.20
N GLU A 131 -21.86 13.82 -3.09
CA GLU A 131 -22.82 12.74 -3.33
C GLU A 131 -23.03 11.90 -2.07
N ASN A 132 -21.96 11.55 -1.36
CA ASN A 132 -22.03 10.78 -0.13
C ASN A 132 -22.85 11.49 0.95
N GLU A 133 -22.61 12.79 1.15
CA GLU A 133 -23.40 13.60 2.09
C GLU A 133 -24.87 13.74 1.67
N THR A 134 -25.14 13.77 0.37
CA THR A 134 -26.51 13.78 -0.16
C THR A 134 -27.21 12.44 0.07
N LEU A 135 -26.52 11.32 -0.15
CA LEU A 135 -27.03 9.98 0.12
C LEU A 135 -27.29 9.77 1.61
N LYS A 136 -26.38 10.19 2.49
CA LYS A 136 -26.60 10.15 3.96
C LYS A 136 -27.85 10.93 4.37
N ARG A 137 -28.05 12.14 3.83
CA ARG A 137 -29.25 12.94 4.10
C ARG A 137 -30.53 12.22 3.64
N ARG A 138 -30.50 11.58 2.46
CA ARG A 138 -31.62 10.78 1.96
C ARG A 138 -31.90 9.58 2.86
N LEU A 139 -30.85 8.85 3.24
CA LEU A 139 -30.96 7.70 4.13
C LEU A 139 -31.64 8.08 5.45
N LYS A 140 -31.17 9.16 6.08
CA LYS A 140 -31.77 9.69 7.31
C LYS A 140 -33.25 10.05 7.17
N ARG A 141 -33.66 10.59 6.02
CA ARG A 141 -35.06 10.88 5.73
C ARG A 141 -35.89 9.60 5.60
N TYR A 142 -35.37 8.59 4.90
CA TYR A 142 -36.05 7.31 4.77
C TYR A 142 -36.15 6.58 6.11
N GLU A 143 -35.12 6.61 6.95
CA GLU A 143 -35.17 6.06 8.31
C GLU A 143 -36.23 6.76 9.17
N ALA A 144 -36.33 8.08 9.10
CA ALA A 144 -37.36 8.83 9.82
C ALA A 144 -38.77 8.46 9.32
N ALA A 145 -38.99 8.43 8.01
CA ALA A 145 -40.27 8.03 7.42
C ALA A 145 -40.64 6.59 7.79
N TRP A 146 -39.67 5.68 7.78
CA TRP A 146 -39.85 4.29 8.18
C TRP A 146 -40.27 4.18 9.66
N THR A 147 -39.63 4.97 10.53
CA THR A 147 -39.96 5.00 11.96
C THR A 147 -41.38 5.51 12.20
N GLU A 148 -41.79 6.58 11.52
CA GLU A 148 -43.15 7.10 11.63
C GLU A 148 -44.19 6.10 11.10
N MET A 149 -43.88 5.40 10.01
CA MET A 149 -44.74 4.33 9.50
C MET A 149 -44.88 3.18 10.50
N GLY A 150 -43.79 2.81 11.20
CA GLY A 150 -43.82 1.83 12.28
C GLY A 150 -44.72 2.24 13.44
N LYS A 151 -44.64 3.50 13.89
CA LYS A 151 -45.53 4.04 14.93
C LYS A 151 -47.00 4.02 14.52
N LEU A 152 -47.29 4.41 13.26
CA LEU A 152 -48.65 4.35 12.71
C LEU A 152 -49.16 2.92 12.66
N TRP A 153 -48.31 1.97 12.25
CA TRP A 153 -48.64 0.55 12.22
C TRP A 153 -48.99 0.03 13.62
N GLU A 154 -48.14 0.30 14.61
CA GLU A 154 -48.39 -0.06 16.01
C GLU A 154 -49.73 0.51 16.51
N TRP A 155 -49.98 1.80 16.26
CA TRP A 155 -51.23 2.45 16.65
C TRP A 155 -52.47 1.81 16.02
N VAL A 156 -52.42 1.47 14.72
CA VAL A 156 -53.53 0.78 14.03
C VAL A 156 -53.74 -0.61 14.61
N THR A 157 -52.66 -1.35 14.89
CA THR A 157 -52.76 -2.70 15.47
C THR A 157 -53.33 -2.67 16.89
N GLU A 158 -52.93 -1.71 17.73
CA GLU A 158 -53.42 -1.58 19.10
C GLU A 158 -54.91 -1.18 19.15
N LYS A 159 -55.35 -0.31 18.22
CA LYS A 159 -56.77 0.05 18.08
C LYS A 159 -57.66 -1.07 17.54
N ARG A 160 -57.12 -2.04 16.81
CA ARG A 160 -57.89 -3.17 16.28
C ARG A 160 -58.09 -4.29 17.31
N VAL A 161 -57.30 -4.31 18.38
CA VAL A 161 -57.34 -5.33 19.46
C VAL A 161 -58.26 -4.91 20.63
N ARG A 162 -58.72 -3.66 20.69
CA ARG A 162 -59.78 -3.19 21.60
C ARG A 162 -61.14 -3.20 20.92
#